data_AF-A0A956YY70-F1
#
_entry.id   AF-A0A956YY70-F1
#
_cell.length_a   1.000
_cell.length_b   1.000
_cell.length_c   1.000
_cell.angle_alpha   90.00
_cell.angle_beta   90.00
_cell.angle_gamma   90.00
#
_symmetry.space_group_name_H-M   'P 1'
#
loop_
_entity.id
_entity.type
_entity.pdbx_description
1 polymer ?
#
loop_
_entity_poly.entity_id
_entity_poly.type
_entity_poly.pdbx_seq_one_letter_code
_entity_poly.pdbx_strand_id
1 'polypeptide(L)'
;MTAPIRRARRGTLLLFIVVHAVLITVVNLLLFANGAFQPLAALTGGLVNGTLIVNLALAAILVWGITVRFGRLRAYDIGWLPQQLGVAVAATLALWAVAQIIHMAAGAAIHGTVTLAPALASGQSGIAIGALIGQVFGNALFEELAYRGFLF
;
A
#
# COMPACT_ATOMS: atom_id res chain seq x y z
N MET A 1 1.39 -17.42 -26.89
CA MET A 1 2.23 -18.19 -25.94
C MET A 1 2.82 -17.22 -24.93
N THR A 2 2.24 -17.12 -23.73
CA THR A 2 2.83 -16.33 -22.64
C THR A 2 4.04 -17.09 -22.11
N ALA A 3 5.21 -16.44 -22.08
CA ALA A 3 6.39 -17.03 -21.47
C ALA A 3 6.12 -17.39 -20.00
N PRO A 4 6.73 -18.46 -19.45
CA PRO A 4 6.52 -18.86 -18.07
C PRO A 4 6.97 -17.75 -17.09
N ILE A 5 6.22 -17.60 -16.00
CA ILE A 5 6.51 -16.64 -14.91
C ILE A 5 7.88 -16.98 -14.31
N ARG A 6 8.73 -15.95 -14.18
CA ARG A 6 10.08 -16.10 -13.63
C ARG A 6 10.09 -15.91 -12.11
N ARG A 7 10.81 -16.79 -11.41
CA ARG A 7 11.05 -16.66 -9.96
C ARG A 7 12.28 -15.82 -9.66
N ALA A 8 12.21 -15.04 -8.58
CA ALA A 8 13.36 -14.34 -8.04
C ALA A 8 14.48 -15.31 -7.62
N ARG A 9 15.72 -14.88 -7.81
CA ARG A 9 16.90 -15.61 -7.32
C ARG A 9 17.04 -15.44 -5.82
N ARG A 10 17.57 -16.45 -5.12
CA ARG A 10 17.82 -16.39 -3.67
C ARG A 10 18.63 -15.16 -3.24
N GLY A 11 19.65 -14.79 -4.02
CA GLY A 11 20.45 -13.58 -3.74
C GLY A 11 19.65 -12.28 -3.85
N THR A 12 18.72 -12.18 -4.80
CA THR A 12 17.80 -11.03 -4.93
C THR A 12 16.84 -10.97 -3.74
N LEU A 13 16.32 -12.12 -3.30
CA LEU A 13 15.46 -12.20 -2.11
C LEU A 13 16.20 -11.76 -0.84
N LEU A 14 17.42 -12.26 -0.62
CA LEU A 14 18.24 -11.87 0.53
C LEU A 14 18.54 -10.36 0.50
N LEU A 15 18.93 -9.83 -0.66
CA LEU A 15 19.16 -8.40 -0.82
C LEU A 15 17.90 -7.58 -0.53
N PHE A 16 16.74 -8.02 -1.04
CA PHE A 16 15.46 -7.36 -0.77
C PHE A 16 15.17 -7.34 0.72
N ILE A 17 15.27 -8.48 1.43
CA ILE A 17 14.99 -8.57 2.86
C ILE A 17 15.88 -7.64 3.66
N VAL A 18 17.20 -7.66 3.40
CA VAL A 18 18.17 -6.83 4.13
C VAL A 18 17.90 -5.34 3.89
N VAL A 19 17.72 -4.94 2.63
CA VAL A 19 17.46 -3.53 2.29
C VAL A 19 16.12 -3.09 2.84
N HIS A 20 15.09 -3.92 2.78
CA HIS A 20 13.78 -3.62 3.37
C HIS A 20 13.90 -3.42 4.88
N ALA A 21 14.57 -4.34 5.60
CA ALA A 21 14.77 -4.21 7.05
C ALA A 21 15.50 -2.91 7.44
N VAL A 22 16.53 -2.53 6.67
CA VAL A 22 17.24 -1.26 6.89
C VAL A 22 16.34 -0.06 6.62
N LEU A 23 15.65 -0.04 5.47
CA LEU A 23 14.79 1.08 5.07
C LEU A 23 13.63 1.26 6.04
N ILE A 24 12.94 0.19 6.45
CA ILE A 24 11.80 0.30 7.37
C ILE A 24 12.26 0.77 8.76
N THR A 25 13.46 0.38 9.19
CA THR A 25 14.07 0.86 10.44
C THR A 25 14.35 2.37 10.35
N VAL A 26 14.99 2.82 9.28
CA VAL A 26 15.27 4.25 9.04
C VAL A 26 13.97 5.05 8.96
N VAL A 27 13.00 4.57 8.20
CA VAL A 27 11.72 5.25 8.01
C VAL A 27 10.99 5.38 9.36
N ASN A 28 10.87 4.30 10.13
CA ASN A 28 10.11 4.33 11.38
C ASN A 28 10.84 5.11 12.48
N LEU A 29 12.14 4.84 12.68
CA LEU A 29 12.89 5.41 13.79
C LEU A 29 13.42 6.82 13.53
N LEU A 30 13.60 7.22 12.27
CA LEU A 30 14.10 8.54 11.94
C LEU A 30 13.01 9.41 11.30
N LEU A 31 12.32 8.95 10.26
CA LEU A 31 11.41 9.82 9.52
C LEU A 31 10.07 10.01 10.24
N PHE A 32 9.41 8.91 10.61
CA PHE A 32 8.12 8.97 11.31
C PHE A 32 8.27 9.50 12.73
N ALA A 33 9.29 9.05 13.48
CA ALA A 33 9.55 9.54 14.84
C ALA A 33 9.74 11.06 14.91
N ASN A 34 10.32 11.68 13.87
CA ASN A 34 10.51 13.13 13.79
C ASN A 34 9.40 13.86 13.02
N GLY A 35 8.31 13.18 12.66
CA GLY A 35 7.18 13.80 11.96
C GLY A 35 7.54 14.35 10.57
N ALA A 36 8.52 13.77 9.88
CA ALA A 36 9.07 14.31 8.62
C ALA A 36 8.02 14.55 7.52
N PHE A 37 6.91 13.80 7.54
CA PHE A 37 5.84 13.92 6.54
C PHE A 37 4.66 14.79 6.99
N GLN A 38 4.66 15.29 8.23
CA GLN A 38 3.58 16.14 8.76
C GLN A 38 3.38 17.44 7.98
N PRO A 39 4.44 18.17 7.57
CA PRO A 39 4.26 19.41 6.81
C PRO A 39 3.52 19.16 5.49
N LEU A 40 3.87 18.08 4.79
CA LEU A 40 3.25 17.74 3.51
C LEU A 40 1.81 17.22 3.67
N ALA A 41 1.56 16.45 4.73
CA ALA A 41 0.20 16.04 5.07
C ALA A 41 -0.69 17.25 5.39
N ALA A 42 -0.19 18.22 6.16
CA ALA A 42 -0.92 19.44 6.47
C ALA A 42 -1.24 20.26 5.21
N LEU A 43 -0.27 20.44 4.30
CA LEU A 43 -0.45 21.19 3.05
C LEU A 43 -1.49 20.56 2.10
N THR A 44 -1.68 19.25 2.18
CA THR A 44 -2.61 18.51 1.30
C THR A 44 -3.93 18.16 1.98
N GLY A 45 -4.18 18.67 3.19
CA GLY A 45 -5.35 18.31 3.99
C GLY A 45 -5.41 16.82 4.36
N GLY A 46 -4.24 16.16 4.42
CA GLY A 46 -4.07 14.74 4.75
C GLY A 46 -4.07 13.78 3.57
N LEU A 47 -4.34 14.26 2.34
CA LEU A 47 -4.43 13.41 1.14
C LEU A 47 -3.12 12.72 0.80
N VAL A 48 -1.99 13.44 0.93
CA VAL A 48 -0.65 12.91 0.74
C VAL A 48 0.00 12.79 2.12
N ASN A 49 0.14 11.56 2.61
CA ASN A 49 0.70 11.27 3.91
C ASN A 49 1.97 10.42 3.81
N GLY A 50 2.64 10.26 4.96
CA GLY A 50 3.87 9.46 5.05
C GLY A 50 3.67 8.02 4.60
N THR A 51 2.53 7.38 4.89
CA THR A 51 2.24 6.01 4.47
C THR A 51 2.27 5.87 2.95
N LEU A 52 1.62 6.78 2.22
CA LEU A 52 1.64 6.76 0.76
C LEU A 52 3.06 6.96 0.23
N ILE A 53 3.75 8.00 0.69
CA ILE A 53 5.08 8.38 0.17
C ILE A 53 6.11 7.28 0.44
N VAL A 54 6.17 6.80 1.67
CA VAL A 54 7.10 5.74 2.08
C VAL A 54 6.87 4.50 1.24
N ASN A 55 5.62 4.03 1.13
CA ASN A 55 5.36 2.79 0.39
C ASN A 55 5.61 2.94 -1.11
N LEU A 56 5.34 4.10 -1.70
CA LEU A 56 5.73 4.37 -3.09
C LEU A 56 7.26 4.38 -3.26
N ALA A 57 8.00 4.94 -2.30
CA ALA A 57 9.46 4.90 -2.30
C ALA A 57 10.00 3.46 -2.12
N LEU A 58 9.41 2.67 -1.21
CA LEU A 58 9.74 1.26 -1.03
C LEU A 58 9.43 0.45 -2.30
N ALA A 59 8.29 0.69 -2.96
CA ALA A 59 7.98 0.06 -4.23
C ALA A 59 9.00 0.45 -5.31
N ALA A 60 9.38 1.72 -5.42
CA ALA A 60 10.40 2.16 -6.37
C ALA A 60 11.76 1.50 -6.12
N ILE A 61 12.23 1.47 -4.87
CA ILE A 61 13.56 0.96 -4.53
C ILE A 61 13.58 -0.57 -4.54
N LEU A 62 12.67 -1.19 -3.80
CA LEU A 62 12.70 -2.63 -3.55
C LEU A 62 12.08 -3.43 -4.70
N VAL A 63 10.91 -3.03 -5.20
CA VAL A 63 10.26 -3.76 -6.29
C VAL A 63 10.93 -3.42 -7.63
N TRP A 64 10.97 -2.15 -8.01
CA TRP A 64 11.50 -1.78 -9.32
C TRP A 64 13.03 -1.86 -9.38
N GLY A 65 13.74 -1.37 -8.36
CA GLY A 65 15.19 -1.40 -8.30
C GLY A 65 15.77 -2.81 -8.07
N ILE A 66 15.35 -3.48 -7.00
CA ILE A 66 15.92 -4.78 -6.64
C ILE A 66 15.26 -5.92 -7.41
N THR A 67 13.93 -6.04 -7.37
CA THR A 67 13.25 -7.22 -7.93
C THR A 67 13.22 -7.21 -9.47
N VAL A 68 12.81 -6.10 -10.09
CA VAL A 68 12.72 -5.99 -11.56
C VAL A 68 14.09 -5.76 -12.17
N ARG A 69 14.80 -4.69 -11.78
CA ARG A 69 16.06 -4.30 -12.46
C ARG A 69 17.24 -5.19 -12.14
N PHE A 70 17.47 -5.53 -10.86
CA PHE A 70 18.58 -6.38 -10.43
C PHE A 70 18.23 -7.88 -10.51
N GLY A 71 17.02 -8.26 -10.11
CA GLY A 71 16.49 -9.62 -10.21
C GLY A 71 16.15 -10.07 -11.64
N ARG A 72 16.09 -9.12 -12.59
CA ARG A 72 15.77 -9.35 -14.01
C ARG A 72 14.38 -9.96 -14.22
N LEU A 73 13.47 -9.71 -13.27
CA LEU A 73 12.05 -9.97 -13.44
C LEU A 73 11.43 -8.92 -14.36
N ARG A 74 10.36 -9.30 -15.05
CA ARG A 74 9.55 -8.39 -15.88
C ARG A 74 8.42 -7.85 -15.02
N ALA A 75 7.86 -6.71 -15.43
CA ALA A 75 6.65 -6.17 -14.80
C ALA A 75 5.50 -7.21 -14.73
N TYR A 76 5.36 -8.03 -15.77
CA TYR A 76 4.42 -9.14 -15.80
C TYR A 76 4.69 -10.21 -14.73
N ASP A 77 5.95 -10.51 -14.42
CA ASP A 77 6.32 -11.53 -13.44
C ASP A 77 5.90 -11.11 -12.02
N ILE A 78 5.78 -9.82 -11.75
CA ILE A 78 5.31 -9.27 -10.46
C ILE A 78 3.81 -8.92 -10.46
N GLY A 79 3.06 -9.36 -11.49
CA GLY A 79 1.62 -9.10 -11.60
C GLY A 79 1.26 -7.66 -11.99
N TRP A 80 2.21 -6.85 -12.44
CA TRP A 80 1.91 -5.51 -12.93
C TRP A 80 1.27 -5.58 -14.33
N LEU A 81 -0.06 -5.51 -14.33
CA LEU A 81 -0.92 -5.54 -15.51
C LEU A 81 -1.75 -4.25 -15.56
N PRO A 82 -1.23 -3.16 -16.16
CA PRO A 82 -1.89 -1.86 -16.13
C PRO A 82 -3.28 -1.89 -16.76
N GLN A 83 -3.53 -2.78 -17.73
CA GLN A 83 -4.83 -2.97 -18.36
C GLN A 83 -5.90 -3.52 -17.40
N GLN A 84 -5.48 -4.20 -16.32
CA GLN A 84 -6.39 -4.75 -15.31
C GLN A 84 -6.51 -3.87 -14.06
N LEU A 85 -5.76 -2.76 -13.98
CA LEU A 85 -5.72 -1.90 -12.80
C LEU A 85 -7.11 -1.35 -12.45
N GLY A 86 -7.89 -0.93 -13.45
CA GLY A 86 -9.25 -0.45 -13.23
C GLY A 86 -10.17 -1.51 -12.62
N VAL A 87 -10.08 -2.75 -13.10
CA VAL A 87 -10.84 -3.89 -12.56
C VAL A 87 -10.40 -4.22 -11.13
N ALA A 88 -9.08 -4.22 -10.86
CA ALA A 88 -8.53 -4.49 -9.53
C ALA A 88 -8.96 -3.42 -8.51
N VAL A 89 -8.90 -2.14 -8.88
CA VAL A 89 -9.38 -1.03 -8.04
C VAL A 89 -10.88 -1.16 -7.78
N ALA A 90 -11.68 -1.42 -8.83
CA ALA A 90 -13.12 -1.59 -8.69
C ALA A 90 -13.49 -2.76 -7.77
N ALA A 91 -12.83 -3.92 -7.93
CA ALA A 91 -13.04 -5.09 -7.08
C ALA A 91 -12.64 -4.81 -5.61
N THR A 92 -11.52 -4.13 -5.39
CA THR A 92 -11.05 -3.74 -4.06
C THR A 92 -12.04 -2.80 -3.37
N LEU A 93 -12.52 -1.78 -4.07
CA LEU A 93 -13.51 -0.84 -3.56
C LEU A 93 -14.86 -1.52 -3.30
N ALA A 94 -15.29 -2.44 -4.17
CA ALA A 94 -16.51 -3.20 -3.97
C ALA A 94 -16.43 -4.09 -2.71
N LEU A 95 -15.32 -4.81 -2.53
CA LEU A 95 -15.10 -5.63 -1.34
C LEU A 95 -15.03 -4.76 -0.07
N TRP A 96 -14.34 -3.63 -0.14
CA TRP A 96 -14.28 -2.67 0.95
C TRP A 96 -15.67 -2.13 1.32
N ALA A 97 -16.50 -1.78 0.33
CA ALA A 97 -17.86 -1.32 0.57
C ALA A 97 -18.73 -2.39 1.24
N VAL A 98 -18.62 -3.66 0.82
CA VAL A 98 -19.28 -4.79 1.49
C VAL A 98 -18.82 -4.90 2.94
N ALA A 99 -17.52 -4.79 3.21
CA ALA A 99 -17.00 -4.80 4.58
C ALA A 99 -17.55 -3.64 5.43
N GLN A 100 -17.71 -2.44 4.86
CA GLN A 100 -18.34 -1.31 5.56
C GLN A 100 -19.81 -1.60 5.89
N ILE A 101 -20.57 -2.20 4.96
CA ILE A 101 -21.97 -2.59 5.21
C ILE A 101 -22.05 -3.60 6.35
N ILE A 102 -21.17 -4.60 6.36
CA ILE A 102 -21.11 -5.61 7.44
C ILE A 102 -20.82 -4.92 8.79
N HIS A 103 -19.82 -4.02 8.84
CA HIS A 103 -19.51 -3.28 10.06
C HIS A 103 -20.66 -2.39 10.52
N MET A 104 -21.37 -1.73 9.60
CA MET A 104 -22.54 -0.94 9.94
C MET A 104 -23.67 -1.81 10.52
N ALA A 105 -23.97 -2.94 9.88
CA ALA A 105 -25.00 -3.87 10.35
C ALA A 105 -24.64 -4.45 11.73
N ALA A 106 -23.39 -4.89 11.92
CA ALA A 106 -22.90 -5.39 13.19
C ALA A 106 -22.92 -4.32 14.29
N GLY A 107 -22.46 -3.10 13.97
CA GLY A 107 -22.48 -1.97 14.91
C GLY A 107 -23.90 -1.61 15.35
N ALA A 108 -24.85 -1.54 14.41
CA ALA A 108 -26.25 -1.33 14.71
C ALA A 108 -26.84 -2.45 15.58
N ALA A 109 -26.50 -3.71 15.31
CA ALA A 109 -27.01 -4.85 16.06
C ALA A 109 -26.45 -4.93 17.49
N ILE A 110 -25.16 -4.62 17.69
CA ILE A 110 -24.47 -4.78 18.98
C ILE A 110 -24.60 -3.52 19.84
N HIS A 111 -24.48 -2.33 19.24
CA HIS A 111 -24.38 -1.05 19.96
C HIS A 111 -25.60 -0.15 19.76
N GLY A 112 -26.58 -0.58 18.95
CA GLY A 112 -27.82 0.17 18.69
C GLY A 112 -27.62 1.45 17.87
N THR A 113 -26.39 1.79 17.51
CA THR A 113 -26.03 3.03 16.83
C THR A 113 -24.89 2.80 15.85
N VAL A 114 -24.85 3.63 14.81
CA VAL A 114 -23.75 3.68 13.84
C VAL A 114 -23.19 5.09 13.87
N THR A 115 -21.92 5.22 14.21
CA THR A 115 -21.22 6.51 14.26
C THR A 115 -20.22 6.60 13.12
N LEU A 116 -20.12 7.77 12.50
CA LEU A 116 -19.05 8.04 11.54
C LEU A 116 -17.70 8.07 12.26
N ALA A 117 -16.64 7.74 11.52
CA ALA A 117 -15.28 7.95 12.01
C ALA A 117 -15.08 9.43 12.38
N PRO A 118 -14.39 9.76 13.49
CA PRO A 118 -14.23 11.14 13.96
C PRO A 118 -13.72 12.09 12.87
N ALA A 119 -12.75 11.67 12.06
CA ALA A 119 -12.20 12.46 10.96
C ALA A 119 -13.25 12.85 9.89
N LEU A 120 -14.23 11.99 9.64
CA LEU A 120 -15.34 12.29 8.73
C LEU A 120 -16.35 13.24 9.37
N ALA A 121 -16.62 13.06 10.66
CA ALA A 121 -17.57 13.91 11.40
C ALA A 121 -17.03 15.33 11.65
N SER A 122 -15.73 15.50 11.82
CA SER A 122 -15.08 16.77 12.15
C SER A 122 -14.67 17.62 10.93
N GLY A 123 -15.15 17.29 9.72
CA GLY A 123 -14.77 17.99 8.49
C GLY A 123 -13.34 17.73 8.01
N GLN A 124 -12.63 16.77 8.61
CA GLN A 124 -11.25 16.38 8.26
C GLN A 124 -11.25 15.16 7.33
N SER A 125 -12.21 15.09 6.42
CA SER A 125 -12.42 13.94 5.53
C SER A 125 -11.18 13.66 4.66
N GLY A 126 -10.39 14.67 4.33
CA GLY A 126 -9.12 14.54 3.61
C GLY A 126 -8.12 13.61 4.30
N ILE A 127 -8.10 13.56 5.64
CA ILE A 127 -7.23 12.64 6.40
C ILE A 127 -7.70 11.19 6.24
N ALA A 128 -9.01 10.95 6.37
CA ALA A 128 -9.60 9.62 6.18
C ALA A 128 -9.42 9.11 4.74
N ILE A 129 -9.66 9.98 3.75
CA ILE A 129 -9.47 9.67 2.33
C ILE A 129 -7.99 9.42 2.04
N GLY A 130 -7.10 10.27 2.53
CA GLY A 130 -5.66 10.10 2.36
C GLY A 130 -5.15 8.82 3.01
N ALA A 131 -5.68 8.42 4.17
CA ALA A 131 -5.36 7.15 4.79
C ALA A 131 -5.80 5.97 3.89
N LEU A 132 -7.01 6.02 3.32
CA LEU A 132 -7.48 5.00 2.39
C LEU A 132 -6.59 4.93 1.13
N ILE A 133 -6.24 6.07 0.55
CA ILE A 133 -5.32 6.16 -0.60
C ILE A 133 -3.96 5.55 -0.23
N GLY A 134 -3.40 5.92 0.91
CA GLY A 134 -2.11 5.41 1.40
C GLY A 134 -2.12 3.90 1.64
N GLN A 135 -3.25 3.34 2.10
CA GLN A 135 -3.39 1.90 2.28
C GLN A 135 -3.53 1.16 0.94
N VAL A 136 -4.37 1.66 0.03
CA VAL A 136 -4.63 0.98 -1.25
C VAL A 136 -3.46 1.13 -2.22
N PHE A 137 -3.01 2.37 -2.47
CA PHE A 137 -1.96 2.67 -3.46
C PHE A 137 -0.55 2.71 -2.88
N GLY A 138 -0.42 2.75 -1.55
CA GLY A 138 0.85 2.58 -0.86
C GLY A 138 1.02 1.14 -0.40
N ASN A 139 0.45 0.80 0.76
CA ASN A 139 0.73 -0.44 1.46
C ASN A 139 0.36 -1.70 0.65
N ALA A 140 -0.91 -1.83 0.27
CA ALA A 140 -1.41 -3.00 -0.45
C ALA A 140 -0.72 -3.16 -1.81
N LEU A 141 -0.51 -2.06 -2.55
CA LEU A 141 0.22 -2.11 -3.83
C LEU A 141 1.67 -2.58 -3.65
N PHE A 142 2.39 -2.02 -2.67
CA PHE A 142 3.76 -2.42 -2.39
C PHE A 142 3.84 -3.90 -1.99
N GLU A 143 3.01 -4.33 -1.05
CA GLU A 143 2.96 -5.71 -0.59
C GLU A 143 2.64 -6.69 -1.72
N GLU A 144 1.61 -6.41 -2.52
CA GLU A 144 1.22 -7.29 -3.62
C GLU A 144 2.36 -7.46 -4.64
N LEU A 145 3.01 -6.36 -5.04
CA LEU A 145 4.12 -6.42 -5.98
C LEU A 145 5.35 -7.11 -5.39
N ALA A 146 5.66 -6.86 -4.12
CA ALA A 146 6.76 -7.48 -3.42
C ALA A 146 6.54 -9.00 -3.29
N TYR A 147 5.40 -9.42 -2.73
CA TYR A 147 5.09 -10.82 -2.54
C TYR A 147 4.98 -11.57 -3.87
N ARG A 148 4.41 -10.95 -4.92
CA ARG A 148 4.34 -11.62 -6.22
C ARG A 148 5.68 -11.92 -6.83
N GLY A 149 6.65 -11.02 -6.69
CA GLY A 149 8.01 -11.26 -7.20
C GLY A 149 8.76 -12.39 -6.49
N PHE A 150 8.31 -12.83 -5.32
CA PHE A 150 9.02 -13.82 -4.50
C PHE A 150 8.26 -15.13 -4.28
N LEU A 151 6.93 -15.10 -4.18
CA LEU A 151 6.10 -16.25 -3.80
C LEU A 151 5.53 -17.02 -5.01
N PHE A 152 5.50 -16.42 -6.21
CA PHE A 152 4.99 -17.06 -7.43
C PHE A 152 6.13 -17.25 -8.46
#